data_AF-A0A1V5EEF5-F1
#
_entry.id   AF-A0A1V5EEF5-F1
#
_cell.length_a   1.000
_cell.length_b   1.000
_cell.length_c   1.000
_cell.angle_alpha   90.00
_cell.angle_beta   90.00
_cell.angle_gamma   90.00
#
_symmetry.space_group_name_H-M   'P 1'
#
loop_
_entity.id
_entity.type
_entity.pdbx_description
1 polymer ?
#
loop_
_entity_poly.entity_id
_entity_poly.type
_entity_poly.pdbx_seq_one_letter_code
_entity_poly.pdbx_strand_id
1 'polypeptide(L)'
;MAAQIRTRPRQIDFSHILVIGSWGFAIVIASMLALYMGYLLDEMLRTPPTFMLGLFFLALLLCIGRLYKDAWDRVGTKKKAPPDRADRP
;
A
#
# COMPACT_ATOMS: atom_id res chain seq x y z
N MET A 1 14.19 -11.30 44.90
CA MET A 1 14.47 -11.12 43.45
C MET A 1 13.35 -10.29 42.84
N ALA A 2 13.63 -9.02 42.51
CA ALA A 2 12.62 -8.11 41.96
C ALA A 2 12.42 -8.38 40.45
N ALA A 3 11.17 -8.55 40.03
CA ALA A 3 10.80 -8.77 38.63
C ALA A 3 10.97 -7.49 37.81
N GLN A 4 11.85 -7.55 36.81
CA GLN A 4 12.07 -6.48 35.82
C GLN A 4 10.85 -6.37 34.91
N ILE A 5 10.00 -5.37 35.14
CA ILE A 5 8.92 -4.99 34.21
C ILE A 5 9.57 -4.27 33.03
N ARG A 6 9.92 -5.03 32.00
CA ARG A 6 10.46 -4.51 30.74
C ARG A 6 9.35 -3.80 29.96
N THR A 7 9.14 -2.52 30.26
CA THR A 7 8.32 -1.63 29.43
C THR A 7 8.97 -1.51 28.05
N ARG A 8 8.46 -2.25 27.06
CA ARG A 8 8.84 -2.11 25.66
C ARG A 8 8.46 -0.69 25.22
N PRO A 9 9.39 0.18 24.79
CA PRO A 9 9.01 1.46 24.23
C PRO A 9 8.11 1.19 23.03
N ARG A 10 6.90 1.74 23.05
CA ARG A 10 5.98 1.72 21.90
C ARG A 10 6.59 2.64 20.85
N GLN A 11 7.51 2.09 20.06
CA GLN A 11 8.09 2.74 18.90
C GLN A 11 6.92 3.02 17.95
N ILE A 12 6.44 4.26 17.98
CA ILE A 12 5.52 4.74 16.96
C ILE A 12 6.37 4.75 15.70
N ASP A 13 6.19 3.73 14.86
CA ASP A 13 6.96 3.56 13.63
C ASP A 13 6.64 4.72 12.70
N PHE A 14 7.45 5.78 12.75
CA PHE A 14 7.40 6.90 11.81
C PHE A 14 7.43 6.41 10.36
N SER A 15 8.08 5.27 10.11
CA SER A 15 8.03 4.53 8.84
C SER A 15 6.61 4.25 8.36
N HIS A 16 5.66 3.99 9.25
CA HIS A 16 4.26 3.77 8.88
C HIS A 16 3.61 5.06 8.35
N ILE A 17 3.83 6.20 9.03
CA ILE A 17 3.32 7.50 8.57
C ILE A 17 3.96 7.90 7.23
N LEU A 18 5.27 7.70 7.08
CA LEU A 18 6.00 7.92 5.82
C LEU A 18 5.47 7.04 4.68
N VAL A 19 5.13 5.79 4.96
CA VAL A 19 4.54 4.86 3.99
C VAL A 19 3.15 5.34 3.57
N ILE A 20 2.26 5.73 4.49
CA ILE A 20 0.94 6.30 4.11
C ILE A 20 1.11 7.55 3.23
N GLY A 21 2.06 8.42 3.55
CA GLY A 21 2.35 9.63 2.77
C GLY A 21 2.88 9.32 1.36
N SER A 22 3.83 8.40 1.23
CA SER A 22 4.39 7.99 -0.07
C SER A 22 3.37 7.25 -0.92
N TRP A 23 2.44 6.52 -0.30
CA TRP A 23 1.31 5.91 -0.98
C TRP A 23 0.33 6.94 -1.53
N GLY A 24 0.01 8.00 -0.78
CA GLY A 24 -0.76 9.13 -1.30
C GLY A 24 -0.08 9.82 -2.49
N PHE A 25 1.23 10.05 -2.39
CA PHE A 25 2.01 10.65 -3.48
C PHE A 25 2.06 9.77 -4.74
N ALA A 26 2.18 8.46 -4.58
CA ALA A 26 2.13 7.51 -5.68
C ALA A 26 0.78 7.54 -6.42
N ILE A 27 -0.33 7.74 -5.70
CA ILE A 27 -1.67 7.86 -6.30
C ILE A 27 -1.76 9.12 -7.17
N VAL A 28 -1.23 10.25 -6.71
CA VAL A 28 -1.23 11.51 -7.48
C VAL A 28 -0.43 11.37 -8.78
N ILE A 29 0.78 10.80 -8.70
CA ILE A 29 1.62 10.57 -9.89
C ILE A 29 0.94 9.59 -10.86
N ALA A 30 0.37 8.51 -10.34
CA ALA A 30 -0.36 7.54 -11.16
C ALA A 30 -1.57 8.16 -11.86
N SER A 31 -2.33 9.02 -11.17
CA SER A 31 -3.43 9.77 -11.77
C SER A 31 -2.96 10.71 -12.87
N MET A 32 -1.87 11.46 -12.66
CA MET A 32 -1.29 12.33 -13.71
C MET A 32 -0.85 11.53 -14.95
N LEU A 33 -0.16 10.40 -14.75
CA LEU A 33 0.29 9.52 -15.83
C LEU A 33 -0.88 8.92 -16.60
N ALA A 34 -1.92 8.47 -15.91
CA ALA A 34 -3.11 7.89 -16.52
C ALA A 34 -3.94 8.92 -17.28
N LEU A 35 -4.06 10.15 -16.77
CA LEU A 35 -4.67 11.27 -17.48
C LEU A 35 -3.89 11.62 -18.75
N TYR A 36 -2.56 11.62 -18.69
CA TYR A 36 -1.70 11.93 -19.84
C TYR A 36 -1.76 10.83 -20.91
N MET A 37 -1.63 9.56 -20.50
CA MET A 37 -1.78 8.42 -21.42
C MET A 37 -3.20 8.34 -21.99
N GLY A 38 -4.21 8.62 -21.17
CA GLY A 38 -5.61 8.66 -21.60
C GLY A 38 -5.84 9.72 -22.66
N TYR A 39 -5.33 10.93 -22.44
CA TYR A 39 -5.38 12.01 -23.43
C TYR A 39 -4.70 11.62 -24.76
N LEU A 40 -3.49 11.04 -24.70
CA LEU A 40 -2.74 10.63 -25.90
C LEU A 40 -3.44 9.51 -26.68
N LEU A 41 -4.05 8.55 -25.96
CA LEU A 41 -4.85 7.47 -26.54
C LEU A 41 -6.14 8.00 -27.17
N ASP A 42 -6.87 8.88 -26.47
CA ASP A 42 -8.11 9.50 -26.96
C ASP A 42 -7.83 10.26 -28.27
N GLU A 43 -6.70 10.99 -28.33
CA GLU A 43 -6.29 11.77 -29.50
C GLU A 43 -5.83 10.88 -30.68
N MET A 44 -5.16 9.76 -30.41
CA MET A 44 -4.81 8.78 -31.46
C MET A 44 -6.02 8.00 -32.00
N LEU A 45 -7.00 7.69 -31.14
CA LEU A 45 -8.17 6.87 -31.50
C LEU A 45 -9.34 7.69 -32.05
N ARG A 46 -9.27 9.03 -31.97
CA ARG A 46 -10.35 9.94 -32.41
C ARG A 46 -11.69 9.65 -31.73
N THR A 47 -11.64 9.03 -30.54
CA THR A 47 -12.81 8.65 -29.75
C THR A 47 -13.28 9.80 -28.87
N PRO A 48 -14.52 9.79 -28.37
CA PRO A 48 -14.96 10.68 -27.29
C PRO A 48 -14.15 10.38 -25.99
N PRO A 49 -14.22 11.24 -24.95
CA PRO A 49 -13.38 11.17 -23.72
C PRO A 49 -13.73 10.00 -22.77
N THR A 50 -14.05 8.83 -23.32
CA THR A 50 -14.42 7.60 -22.61
C THR A 50 -13.19 6.84 -22.14
N PHE A 51 -12.11 6.81 -22.94
CA PHE A 51 -10.86 6.16 -22.56
C PHE A 51 -10.13 6.93 -21.46
N MET A 52 -10.26 8.26 -21.48
CA MET A 52 -9.75 9.17 -20.45
C MET A 52 -10.34 8.85 -19.06
N LEU A 53 -11.65 8.60 -18.98
CA LEU A 53 -12.32 8.16 -17.75
C LEU A 53 -11.98 6.71 -17.38
N GLY A 54 -11.92 5.81 -18.36
CA GLY A 54 -11.55 4.41 -18.15
C GLY A 54 -10.17 4.26 -17.52
N LEU A 55 -9.16 4.99 -18.02
CA LEU A 55 -7.80 4.98 -17.49
C LEU A 55 -7.71 5.66 -16.12
N PHE A 56 -8.54 6.67 -15.87
CA PHE A 56 -8.64 7.27 -14.54
C PHE A 56 -9.14 6.27 -13.49
N PHE A 57 -10.24 5.55 -13.77
CA PHE A 57 -10.74 4.50 -12.87
C PHE A 57 -9.77 3.32 -12.77
N LEU A 58 -9.12 2.92 -13.86
CA LEU A 58 -8.11 1.87 -13.84
C LEU A 58 -6.93 2.25 -12.93
N ALA A 59 -6.42 3.48 -13.04
CA ALA A 59 -5.35 3.98 -12.20
C ALA A 59 -5.76 4.05 -10.72
N LEU A 60 -7.00 4.47 -10.44
CA LEU A 60 -7.56 4.50 -9.10
C LEU A 60 -7.64 3.08 -8.50
N LEU A 61 -8.23 2.13 -9.22
CA LEU A 61 -8.38 0.74 -8.79
C LEU A 61 -7.03 0.05 -8.62
N LEU A 62 -6.09 0.27 -9.54
CA LEU A 62 -4.75 -0.30 -9.46
C LEU A 62 -3.98 0.25 -8.26
N CYS A 63 -4.13 1.54 -7.96
CA CYS A 63 -3.56 2.15 -6.77
C CYS A 63 -4.15 1.56 -5.47
N ILE A 64 -5.47 1.46 -5.37
CA ILE A 64 -6.15 0.88 -4.21
C ILE A 64 -5.73 -0.59 -4.06
N GLY A 65 -5.69 -1.36 -5.15
CA GLY A 65 -5.26 -2.75 -5.16
C GLY A 65 -3.81 -2.93 -4.71
N ARG A 66 -2.89 -2.06 -5.15
CA ARG A 66 -1.48 -2.11 -4.72
C ARG A 66 -1.36 -1.75 -3.23
N LEU A 67 -2.11 -0.76 -2.75
CA LEU A 67 -2.14 -0.36 -1.32
C LEU A 67 -2.66 -1.52 -0.47
N TYR A 68 -3.70 -2.20 -0.96
CA TYR A 68 -4.29 -3.36 -0.33
C TYR A 68 -3.32 -4.54 -0.28
N LYS A 69 -2.58 -4.81 -1.37
CA LYS A 69 -1.53 -5.83 -1.40
C LYS A 69 -0.44 -5.56 -0.37
N ASP A 70 0.02 -4.32 -0.26
CA ASP A 70 1.02 -3.90 0.73
C ASP A 70 0.50 -4.00 2.18
N ALA A 71 -0.77 -3.70 2.42
CA ALA A 71 -1.41 -3.88 3.73
C ALA A 71 -1.59 -5.38 4.06
N TRP A 72 -1.99 -6.19 3.07
CA TRP A 72 -2.24 -7.62 3.24
C TRP A 72 -0.96 -8.42 3.48
N ASP A 73 0.13 -8.06 2.81
CA ASP A 73 1.47 -8.66 3.02
C ASP A 73 1.94 -8.44 4.47
N ARG A 74 1.67 -7.26 5.03
CA ARG A 74 1.94 -6.96 6.46
C ARG A 74 1.07 -7.79 7.41
N VAL A 75 -0.18 -8.09 7.05
CA VAL A 75 -1.09 -8.94 7.85
C VAL A 75 -0.64 -10.41 7.84
N GLY A 76 -0.11 -10.91 6.72
CA GLY A 76 0.33 -12.31 6.57
C GLY A 76 1.52 -12.71 7.45
N THR A 77 2.35 -11.76 7.88
CA THR A 77 3.58 -12.04 8.65
C THR A 77 3.36 -12.40 10.12
N LYS A 78 2.13 -12.31 10.64
CA LYS A 78 1.82 -12.63 12.06
C LYS A 78 1.79 -14.13 12.38
N LYS A 79 1.98 -15.03 11.41
CA LYS A 79 1.93 -16.49 11.59
C LYS A 79 3.29 -17.18 11.63
N LYS A 80 4.27 -16.68 12.39
CA LYS A 80 5.41 -17.50 12.85
C LYS A 80 5.84 -17.06 14.25
N ALA A 81 5.01 -17.33 15.26
CA ALA A 81 5.51 -17.47 16.60
C ALA A 81 6.23 -18.83 16.68
N PRO A 82 7.52 -18.89 17.03
CA PRO A 82 8.20 -20.16 17.20
C PRO A 82 7.55 -20.94 18.37
N PRO A 83 7.27 -22.24 18.21
CA PRO A 83 6.80 -23.09 19.30
C PRO A 83 7.96 -23.42 20.25
N ASP A 84 8.55 -22.40 20.90
CA ASP A 84 9.70 -22.57 21.81
C ASP A 84 9.26 -22.80 23.27
N ARG A 85 8.27 -23.68 23.49
CA ARG A 85 7.77 -23.98 24.85
C ARG A 85 7.22 -25.39 25.06
N ALA A 86 7.54 -26.35 24.18
CA ALA A 86 7.07 -27.73 24.34
C ALA A 86 8.09 -28.66 25.02
N ASP A 87 9.38 -28.32 25.06
CA ASP A 87 10.44 -29.30 25.38
C ASP A 87 11.28 -28.88 26.59
N ARG A 88 10.63 -28.69 27.74
CA ARG A 88 11.33 -28.55 29.03
C ARG A 88 10.96 -29.72 29.95
N PRO A 89 11.71 -30.84 29.94
CA PRO A 89 11.87 -31.68 31.13
C PRO A 89 12.74 -31.00 32.19
#